data_AF-A0A8T2BJP9-F1
#
_entry.id   AF-A0A8T2BJP9-F1
#
_cell.length_a   1.000
_cell.length_b   1.000
_cell.length_c   1.000
_cell.angle_alpha   90.00
_cell.angle_beta   90.00
_cell.angle_gamma   90.00
#
_symmetry.space_group_name_H-M   'P 1'
#
loop_
_entity.id
_entity.type
_entity.pdbx_description
1 polymer ?
#
loop_
_entity_poly.entity_id
_entity_poly.type
_entity_poly.pdbx_seq_one_letter_code
_entity_poly.pdbx_strand_id
1 'polypeptide(L)'
;MKIIPWILVTIIMILASFPAPIKVVGAKKELPFCNLELLPCVEPFLVNGRGGKLPKGCCEKMKKSTSCMCRFLTAKEQNLNAAAHRIFWFCHISVPNCQKI
;
A
#
# COMPACT_ATOMS: atom_id res chain seq x y z
N MET A 1 -43.88 -24.32 22.91
CA MET A 1 -43.22 -23.51 21.85
C MET A 1 -43.08 -22.07 22.34
N LYS A 2 -42.03 -21.73 23.10
CA LYS A 2 -41.85 -20.37 23.66
C LYS A 2 -40.39 -19.97 23.94
N ILE A 3 -39.44 -20.87 23.66
CA ILE A 3 -38.01 -20.71 23.93
C ILE A 3 -37.26 -20.12 22.72
N ILE A 4 -37.73 -20.44 21.50
CA ILE A 4 -37.15 -19.96 20.23
C ILE A 4 -37.08 -18.41 20.14
N PRO A 5 -38.10 -17.64 20.59
CA PRO A 5 -38.05 -16.18 20.53
C PRO A 5 -36.98 -15.58 21.44
N TRP A 6 -36.73 -16.20 22.60
CA TRP A 6 -35.81 -15.66 23.62
C TRP A 6 -34.36 -15.80 23.21
N ILE A 7 -33.99 -16.91 22.55
CA ILE A 7 -32.63 -17.12 22.03
C ILE A 7 -32.31 -16.11 20.93
N LEU A 8 -33.28 -15.77 20.08
CA LEU A 8 -33.11 -14.74 19.06
C LEU A 8 -32.88 -13.36 19.67
N VAL A 9 -33.64 -13.00 20.72
CA VAL A 9 -33.49 -11.71 21.40
C VAL A 9 -32.13 -11.59 22.11
N THR A 10 -31.63 -12.65 22.74
CA THR A 10 -30.30 -12.61 23.38
C THR A 10 -29.16 -12.50 22.37
N ILE A 11 -29.26 -13.18 21.21
CA ILE A 11 -28.27 -13.06 20.14
C ILE A 11 -28.21 -11.63 19.59
N ILE A 12 -29.37 -10.99 19.35
CA ILE A 12 -29.44 -9.60 18.85
C ILE A 12 -28.83 -8.62 19.85
N MET A 13 -29.06 -8.80 21.15
CA MET A 13 -28.47 -7.96 22.19
C MET A 13 -26.94 -8.09 22.29
N ILE A 14 -26.39 -9.29 22.05
CA ILE A 14 -24.92 -9.50 22.03
C ILE A 14 -24.28 -8.86 20.78
N LEU A 15 -25.00 -8.81 19.65
CA LEU A 15 -24.52 -8.16 18.43
C LEU A 15 -24.53 -6.62 18.54
N ALA A 16 -25.49 -6.05 19.26
CA ALA A 16 -25.65 -4.60 19.40
C ALA A 16 -24.72 -3.96 20.45
N SER A 17 -24.09 -4.75 21.33
CA SER A 17 -23.21 -4.25 22.39
C SER A 17 -21.78 -3.97 21.93
N PHE A 18 -21.45 -4.20 20.65
CA PHE A 18 -20.20 -3.76 20.04
C PHE A 18 -20.45 -2.52 19.16
N PRO A 19 -20.47 -1.30 19.74
CA PRO A 19 -20.30 -0.06 18.98
C PRO A 19 -18.81 0.13 18.63
N ALA A 20 -18.11 -0.96 18.32
CA ALA A 20 -16.84 -0.86 17.65
C ALA A 20 -17.21 -0.77 16.17
N PRO A 21 -17.06 0.38 15.50
CA PRO A 21 -17.00 0.35 14.06
C PRO A 21 -15.96 -0.72 13.74
N ILE A 22 -16.33 -1.73 12.97
CA ILE A 22 -15.36 -2.51 12.23
C ILE A 22 -14.75 -1.46 11.30
N LYS A 23 -13.80 -0.69 11.84
CA LYS A 23 -12.71 -0.16 11.07
C LYS A 23 -12.14 -1.44 10.52
N VAL A 24 -12.57 -1.74 9.30
CA VAL A 24 -11.72 -2.38 8.33
C VAL A 24 -10.50 -1.47 8.38
N VAL A 25 -9.59 -1.79 9.29
CA VAL A 25 -8.20 -1.43 9.22
C VAL A 25 -7.77 -2.26 8.02
N GLY A 26 -8.21 -1.81 6.84
CA GLY A 26 -7.31 -1.65 5.74
C GLY A 26 -6.18 -0.91 6.41
N ALA A 27 -5.17 -1.67 6.78
CA ALA A 27 -3.87 -1.16 7.03
C ALA A 27 -3.54 -0.40 5.75
N LYS A 28 -3.96 0.87 5.69
CA LYS A 28 -3.10 1.91 5.20
C LYS A 28 -1.89 1.81 6.13
N LYS A 29 -1.04 0.80 5.87
CA LYS A 29 0.38 1.03 5.86
C LYS A 29 0.47 2.35 5.15
N GLU A 30 0.81 3.40 5.89
CA GLU A 30 1.22 4.67 5.32
C GLU A 30 2.38 4.30 4.40
N LEU A 31 2.02 3.94 3.18
CA LEU A 31 2.95 3.75 2.11
C LEU A 31 3.75 5.04 2.10
N PRO A 32 5.09 4.97 2.09
CA PRO A 32 5.94 6.14 2.11
C PRO A 32 5.82 6.86 0.77
N PHE A 33 4.64 7.36 0.44
CA PHE A 33 4.31 7.84 -0.89
C PHE A 33 5.08 9.12 -1.11
N CYS A 34 5.99 9.04 -2.07
CA CYS A 34 6.27 10.15 -2.95
C CYS A 34 4.95 10.63 -3.50
N ASN A 35 4.73 11.95 -3.45
CA ASN A 35 3.58 12.71 -3.96
C ASN A 35 2.46 11.87 -4.57
N LEU A 36 1.21 12.10 -4.21
CA LEU A 36 0.04 11.35 -4.73
C LEU A 36 0.07 11.12 -6.26
N GLU A 37 0.68 12.01 -7.05
CA GLU A 37 0.90 11.83 -8.48
C GLU A 37 1.75 10.62 -8.91
N LEU A 38 2.64 10.12 -8.05
CA LEU A 38 3.48 8.94 -8.30
C LEU A 38 2.82 7.65 -7.81
N LEU A 39 1.73 7.74 -7.05
CA LEU A 39 0.98 6.58 -6.61
C LEU A 39 0.61 5.62 -7.76
N PRO A 40 0.00 6.08 -8.88
CA PRO A 40 -0.33 5.22 -10.02
C PRO A 40 0.89 4.64 -10.74
N CYS A 41 2.08 5.20 -10.49
CA CYS A 41 3.34 4.72 -11.04
C CYS A 41 3.95 3.57 -10.22
N VAL A 42 3.72 3.56 -8.92
CA VAL A 42 4.35 2.63 -7.97
C VAL A 42 3.44 1.42 -7.73
N GLU A 43 2.12 1.64 -7.70
CA GLU A 43 1.12 0.62 -7.40
C GLU A 43 1.25 -0.68 -8.23
N PRO A 44 1.50 -0.65 -9.56
CA PRO A 44 1.66 -1.87 -10.34
C PRO A 44 2.83 -2.75 -9.87
N PHE A 45 3.87 -2.15 -9.30
CA PHE A 45 5.04 -2.87 -8.78
C PHE A 45 4.84 -3.39 -7.35
N LEU A 46 3.97 -2.74 -6.58
CA LEU A 46 3.60 -3.15 -5.23
C LEU A 46 2.64 -4.34 -5.25
N VAL A 47 1.63 -4.29 -6.11
CA VAL A 47 0.55 -5.29 -6.13
C VAL A 47 0.93 -6.50 -7.00
N ASN A 48 1.42 -6.27 -8.22
CA ASN A 48 1.67 -7.35 -9.18
C ASN A 48 3.12 -7.85 -9.18
N GLY A 49 4.03 -7.14 -8.51
CA GLY A 49 5.42 -7.56 -8.33
C GLY A 49 6.29 -7.63 -9.60
N ARG A 50 5.72 -7.61 -10.81
CA ARG A 50 6.46 -7.59 -12.09
C ARG A 50 6.40 -6.24 -12.79
N GLY A 51 5.68 -5.28 -12.21
CA GLY A 51 5.30 -4.05 -12.89
C GLY A 51 4.12 -4.28 -13.84
N GLY A 52 3.83 -3.28 -14.65
CA GLY A 52 2.73 -3.30 -15.61
C GLY A 52 2.82 -2.12 -16.56
N LYS A 53 1.78 -1.93 -17.37
CA LYS A 53 1.70 -0.75 -18.25
C LYS A 53 1.63 0.51 -17.40
N LEU A 54 2.68 1.32 -17.46
CA LEU A 54 2.72 2.58 -16.72
C LEU A 54 1.98 3.69 -17.46
N PRO A 55 1.35 4.63 -16.74
CA PRO A 55 0.87 5.87 -17.33
C PRO A 55 1.98 6.62 -18.09
N LYS A 56 1.62 7.39 -19.11
CA LYS A 56 2.61 8.18 -19.87
C LYS A 56 3.34 9.15 -18.95
N GLY A 57 4.66 9.29 -19.14
CA GLY A 57 5.52 10.21 -18.38
C GLY A 57 5.87 9.74 -16.96
N CYS A 58 5.45 8.53 -16.59
CA CYS A 58 5.66 7.97 -15.26
C CYS A 58 7.16 7.80 -14.92
N CYS A 59 7.95 7.26 -15.85
CA CYS A 59 9.40 7.14 -15.65
C CYS A 59 10.10 8.49 -15.50
N GLU A 60 9.64 9.54 -16.21
CA GLU A 60 10.23 10.88 -16.06
C GLU A 60 9.89 11.54 -14.74
N LYS A 61 8.66 11.35 -14.25
CA LYS A 61 8.29 11.77 -12.89
C LYS A 61 9.12 11.00 -11.85
N MET A 62 9.34 9.71 -12.08
CA MET A 62 10.12 8.86 -11.19
C MET A 62 11.59 9.30 -11.12
N LYS A 63 12.20 9.61 -12.27
CA LYS A 63 13.56 10.13 -12.39
C LYS A 63 13.74 11.45 -11.64
N LYS A 64 12.74 12.34 -11.68
CA LYS A 64 12.74 13.60 -10.92
C LYS A 64 12.52 13.41 -9.42
N SER A 65 11.93 12.27 -9.02
CA SER A 65 11.56 11.97 -7.63
C SER A 65 12.52 10.98 -6.95
N THR A 66 13.76 10.88 -7.43
CA THR A 66 14.79 9.94 -6.93
C THR A 66 15.03 10.04 -5.43
N SER A 67 15.04 11.25 -4.86
CA SER A 67 15.23 11.42 -3.40
C SER A 67 14.10 10.78 -2.60
N CYS A 68 12.88 10.82 -3.13
CA CYS A 68 11.75 10.20 -2.45
C CYS A 68 11.73 8.69 -2.65
N MET A 69 12.12 8.20 -3.84
CA MET A 69 12.31 6.77 -4.08
C MET A 69 13.36 6.14 -3.15
N CYS A 70 14.29 6.94 -2.61
CA CYS A 70 15.18 6.46 -1.55
C CYS A 70 14.43 5.93 -0.33
N ARG A 71 13.26 6.48 0.03
CA ARG A 71 12.45 5.95 1.15
C ARG A 71 11.95 4.53 0.88
N PHE A 72 11.67 4.21 -0.38
CA PHE A 72 11.30 2.85 -0.76
C PHE A 72 12.52 1.93 -0.76
N LEU A 73 13.66 2.39 -1.30
CA LEU A 73 14.92 1.64 -1.30
C LEU A 73 15.45 1.35 0.12
N THR A 74 15.23 2.25 1.07
CA THR A 74 15.66 2.07 2.47
C THR A 74 14.57 1.50 3.37
N ALA A 75 13.36 1.28 2.86
CA ALA A 75 12.26 0.70 3.63
C ALA A 75 12.64 -0.69 4.16
N LYS A 76 12.32 -0.95 5.43
CA LYS A 76 12.47 -2.28 6.03
C LYS A 76 11.55 -3.32 5.40
N GLU A 77 10.42 -2.89 4.83
CA GLU A 77 9.52 -3.78 4.13
C GLU A 77 10.12 -4.23 2.80
N GLN A 78 10.41 -5.53 2.69
CA GLN A 78 11.03 -6.12 1.51
C GLN A 78 10.23 -5.87 0.22
N ASN A 79 8.89 -5.78 0.31
CA ASN A 79 8.03 -5.49 -0.82
C ASN A 79 8.24 -4.06 -1.37
N LEU A 80 8.48 -3.08 -0.50
CA LEU A 80 8.71 -1.69 -0.89
C LEU A 80 10.09 -1.51 -1.52
N ASN A 81 11.12 -2.11 -0.90
CA ASN A 81 12.48 -2.11 -1.43
C ASN A 81 12.53 -2.80 -2.81
N ALA A 82 11.97 -4.00 -2.93
CA ALA A 82 11.94 -4.73 -4.19
C ALA A 82 11.14 -3.98 -5.26
N ALA A 83 10.01 -3.35 -4.90
CA ALA A 83 9.23 -2.54 -5.83
C ALA A 83 10.06 -1.37 -6.38
N ALA A 84 10.81 -0.65 -5.54
CA ALA A 84 11.68 0.42 -6.02
C ALA A 84 12.74 -0.08 -6.99
N HIS A 85 13.46 -1.16 -6.66
CA HIS A 85 14.43 -1.75 -7.58
C HIS A 85 13.83 -2.11 -8.94
N ARG A 86 12.62 -2.69 -8.95
CA ARG A 86 11.90 -3.03 -10.18
C ARG A 86 11.49 -1.81 -10.98
N ILE A 87 11.05 -0.74 -10.31
CA ILE A 87 10.71 0.53 -10.96
C ILE A 87 11.94 1.11 -11.66
N PHE A 88 13.07 1.20 -10.94
CA PHE A 88 14.32 1.70 -11.51
C PHE A 88 14.77 0.86 -12.72
N TRP A 89 14.69 -0.46 -12.59
CA TRP A 89 15.00 -1.38 -13.68
C TRP A 89 14.07 -1.21 -14.89
N PHE A 90 12.76 -1.15 -14.66
CA PHE A 90 11.75 -1.00 -15.71
C PHE A 90 11.88 0.33 -16.46
N CYS A 91 12.18 1.41 -15.74
CA CYS A 91 12.37 2.73 -16.32
C CYS A 91 13.79 2.98 -16.84
N HIS A 92 14.69 1.99 -16.79
CA HIS A 92 16.10 2.14 -17.17
C HIS A 92 16.81 3.32 -16.47
N ILE A 93 16.49 3.54 -15.19
CA ILE A 93 17.10 4.57 -14.36
C ILE A 93 18.11 3.90 -13.43
N SER A 94 19.28 4.50 -13.27
CA SER A 94 20.27 4.04 -12.29
C SER A 94 19.72 4.13 -10.87
N VAL A 95 19.85 3.05 -10.10
CA VAL A 95 19.45 3.04 -8.69
C VAL A 95 20.37 4.02 -7.93
N PRO A 96 19.82 5.10 -7.32
CA PRO A 96 20.63 6.04 -6.57
C PRO A 96 21.20 5.39 -5.30
N ASN A 97 22.41 5.80 -4.91
CA ASN A 97 22.96 5.42 -3.62
C ASN A 97 22.24 6.22 -2.52
N CYS A 98 21.29 5.58 -1.85
CA CYS A 98 20.50 6.18 -0.79
C CYS A 98 21.13 5.87 0.56
N GLN A 99 21.47 6.92 1.32
CA GLN A 99 21.88 6.74 2.70
C GLN A 99 20.68 6.23 3.51
N LYS A 100 20.89 5.17 4.30
CA LYS A 100 19.92 4.72 5.29
C LYS A 100 19.90 5.77 6.40
N ILE A 101 18.83 6.54 6.47
CA ILE A 101 18.55 7.47 7.58
C ILE A 101 17.97 6.66 8.73
#